data_AF-A0A5R9Q8U9-F1
#
_entry.id   AF-A0A5R9Q8U9-F1
#
_cell.length_a   1.000
_cell.length_b   1.000
_cell.length_c   1.000
_cell.angle_alpha   90.00
_cell.angle_beta   90.00
_cell.angle_gamma   90.00
#
_symmetry.space_group_name_H-M   'P 1'
#
loop_
_entity.id
_entity.type
_entity.pdbx_description
1 polymer ?
#
loop_
_entity_poly.entity_id
_entity_poly.type
_entity_poly.pdbx_seq_one_letter_code
_entity_poly.pdbx_strand_id
1 'polypeptide(L)'
;MTRPAFIALEQARGIASRWAEGGGPEQAQRELTALFEAWQPTDSEDKAAYAAQQALEALQRAYNDWLQRGENCEELLHQLQWILDPAHSGVMPDARRSAGAADSVGRP
;
A
#
# COMPACT_ATOMS: atom_id res chain seq x y z
N MET A 1 4.62 -3.60 -18.61
CA MET A 1 5.59 -3.54 -17.49
C MET A 1 4.85 -3.92 -16.23
N THR A 2 5.10 -5.12 -15.73
CA THR A 2 4.53 -5.62 -14.47
C THR A 2 5.09 -4.75 -13.34
N ARG A 3 4.24 -4.05 -12.58
CA ARG A 3 4.69 -3.20 -11.46
C ARG A 3 4.57 -4.01 -10.16
N PRO A 4 5.64 -4.69 -9.70
CA PRO A 4 5.56 -5.62 -8.57
C PRO A 4 5.06 -4.96 -7.29
N ALA A 5 5.43 -3.69 -7.05
CA ALA A 5 4.95 -2.92 -5.90
C ALA A 5 3.42 -2.70 -5.91
N PHE A 6 2.82 -2.44 -7.08
CA PHE A 6 1.37 -2.28 -7.17
C PHE A 6 0.63 -3.60 -6.90
N ILE A 7 1.14 -4.70 -7.45
CA ILE A 7 0.56 -6.03 -7.25
C ILE A 7 0.61 -6.42 -5.77
N ALA A 8 1.75 -6.17 -5.11
CA ALA A 8 1.90 -6.46 -3.69
C ALA A 8 0.99 -5.57 -2.82
N LEU A 9 0.83 -4.29 -3.19
CA LEU A 9 -0.05 -3.36 -2.48
C LEU A 9 -1.54 -3.72 -2.63
N GLU A 10 -1.97 -4.16 -3.80
CA GLU A 10 -3.34 -4.67 -4.00
C GLU A 10 -3.58 -5.96 -3.20
N GLN A 11 -2.60 -6.87 -3.15
CA GLN A 11 -2.70 -8.06 -2.30
C GLN A 11 -2.80 -7.70 -0.82
N ALA A 12 -1.95 -6.77 -0.33
CA ALA A 12 -2.01 -6.28 1.05
C ALA A 12 -3.40 -5.70 1.40
N ARG A 13 -3.99 -4.91 0.49
CA ARG A 13 -5.38 -4.41 0.63
C ARG A 13 -6.38 -5.55 0.74
N GLY A 14 -6.30 -6.54 -0.13
CA GLY A 14 -7.19 -7.70 -0.10
C GLY A 14 -7.08 -8.51 1.20
N ILE A 15 -5.89 -8.59 1.81
CA ILE A 15 -5.69 -9.24 3.11
C ILE A 15 -6.29 -8.39 4.24
N ALA A 16 -6.00 -7.08 4.26
CA ALA A 16 -6.52 -6.16 5.28
C ALA A 16 -8.06 -6.07 5.25
N SER A 17 -8.68 -6.03 4.07
CA SER A 17 -10.14 -6.06 3.94
C SER A 17 -10.74 -7.35 4.50
N ARG A 18 -10.21 -8.52 4.11
CA ARG A 18 -10.71 -9.80 4.65
C ARG A 18 -10.53 -9.91 6.16
N TRP A 19 -9.44 -9.38 6.69
CA TRP A 19 -9.24 -9.32 8.12
C TRP A 19 -10.30 -8.46 8.80
N ALA A 20 -10.58 -7.26 8.27
CA ALA A 20 -11.63 -6.37 8.76
C ALA A 20 -13.05 -6.98 8.69
N GLU A 21 -13.30 -7.83 7.70
CA GLU A 21 -14.58 -8.55 7.53
C GLU A 21 -14.74 -9.76 8.48
N GLY A 22 -13.70 -10.10 9.25
CA GLY A 22 -13.74 -11.20 10.23
C GLY A 22 -12.83 -12.40 9.92
N GLY A 23 -11.90 -12.27 8.96
CA GLY A 23 -10.99 -13.33 8.52
C GLY A 23 -9.97 -13.83 9.56
N GLY A 24 -9.91 -13.23 10.75
CA GLY A 24 -9.03 -13.63 11.83
C GLY A 24 -7.57 -13.19 11.65
N PRO A 25 -6.88 -12.79 12.74
CA PRO A 25 -5.53 -12.24 12.66
C PRO A 25 -4.49 -13.26 12.21
N GLU A 26 -4.64 -14.54 12.57
CA GLU A 26 -3.69 -15.61 12.19
C GLU A 26 -3.66 -15.85 10.68
N GLN A 27 -4.81 -15.78 10.01
CA GLN A 27 -4.90 -15.94 8.57
C GLN A 27 -4.27 -14.74 7.86
N ALA A 28 -4.60 -13.52 8.31
CA ALA A 28 -4.02 -12.29 7.80
C ALA A 28 -2.49 -12.27 7.98
N GLN A 29 -1.99 -12.72 9.14
CA GLN A 29 -0.58 -12.85 9.44
C GLN A 29 0.12 -13.80 8.44
N ARG A 30 -0.43 -14.99 8.20
CA ARG A 30 0.14 -15.96 7.25
C ARG A 30 0.22 -15.39 5.84
N GLU A 31 -0.83 -14.72 5.40
CA GLU A 31 -0.88 -14.12 4.07
C GLU A 31 0.07 -12.91 3.94
N LEU A 32 0.17 -12.06 4.97
CA LEU A 32 1.13 -10.95 5.00
C LEU A 32 2.58 -11.45 5.01
N THR A 33 2.89 -12.48 5.79
CA THR A 33 4.23 -13.09 5.77
C THR A 33 4.56 -13.60 4.37
N ALA A 34 3.68 -14.39 3.75
CA ALA A 34 3.90 -14.91 2.40
C ALA A 34 4.06 -13.79 1.36
N LEU A 35 3.28 -12.71 1.50
CA LEU A 35 3.39 -11.52 0.66
C LEU A 35 4.77 -10.87 0.78
N PHE A 36 5.24 -10.62 1.99
CA PHE A 36 6.54 -9.98 2.24
C PHE A 36 7.73 -10.88 1.92
N GLU A 37 7.60 -12.21 2.03
CA GLU A 37 8.61 -13.17 1.59
C GLU A 37 8.73 -13.21 0.06
N ALA A 38 7.61 -13.09 -0.65
CA ALA A 38 7.59 -13.08 -2.11
C ALA A 38 7.94 -11.71 -2.71
N TRP A 39 7.63 -10.62 -2.00
CA TRP A 39 7.88 -9.27 -2.46
C TRP A 39 9.35 -8.89 -2.26
N GLN A 40 9.99 -8.44 -3.35
CA GLN A 40 11.31 -7.84 -3.31
C GLN A 40 11.21 -6.36 -3.66
N PRO A 41 11.85 -5.46 -2.90
CA PRO A 41 11.90 -4.05 -3.23
C PRO A 41 12.65 -3.86 -4.56
N THR A 42 12.05 -3.09 -5.46
CA THR A 42 12.61 -2.82 -6.80
C THR A 42 12.79 -1.34 -6.98
N ASP A 43 14.02 -0.88 -7.18
CA ASP A 43 14.28 0.54 -7.46
C ASP A 43 13.52 0.98 -8.73
N SER A 44 12.64 1.98 -8.58
CA SER A 44 11.80 2.48 -9.67
C SER A 44 11.88 4.00 -9.71
N GLU A 45 12.26 4.55 -10.88
CA GLU A 45 12.29 6.00 -11.13
C GLU A 45 10.88 6.60 -11.28
N ASP A 46 9.85 5.76 -11.44
CA ASP A 46 8.46 6.17 -11.53
C ASP A 46 7.93 6.55 -10.14
N LYS A 47 7.49 7.82 -9.98
CA LYS A 47 7.02 8.35 -8.70
C LYS A 47 5.87 7.54 -8.08
N ALA A 48 4.98 6.97 -8.90
CA ALA A 48 3.85 6.19 -8.40
C ALA A 48 4.31 4.80 -7.95
N ALA A 49 5.25 4.18 -8.67
CA ALA A 49 5.90 2.94 -8.24
C ALA A 49 6.72 3.14 -6.95
N TYR A 50 7.45 4.26 -6.85
CA TYR A 50 8.18 4.62 -5.65
C TYR A 50 7.26 4.85 -4.45
N ALA A 51 6.11 5.53 -4.64
CA ALA A 51 5.12 5.69 -3.58
C ALA A 51 4.53 4.34 -3.12
N ALA A 52 4.23 3.43 -4.06
CA ALA A 52 3.73 2.09 -3.73
C ALA A 52 4.78 1.26 -2.98
N GLN A 53 6.06 1.43 -3.32
CA GLN A 53 7.16 0.79 -2.62
C GLN A 53 7.32 1.32 -1.19
N GLN A 54 7.30 2.64 -1.01
CA GLN A 54 7.34 3.28 0.31
C GLN A 54 6.17 2.82 1.21
N ALA A 55 4.97 2.69 0.64
CA ALA A 55 3.81 2.17 1.34
C ALA A 55 4.04 0.72 1.82
N LEU A 56 4.60 -0.15 0.97
CA LEU A 56 4.93 -1.53 1.34
C LEU A 56 6.05 -1.61 2.38
N GLU A 57 7.07 -0.76 2.31
CA GLU A 57 8.13 -0.68 3.31
C GLU A 57 7.56 -0.25 4.68
N ALA A 58 6.68 0.75 4.70
CA ALA A 58 5.98 1.16 5.92
C ALA A 58 5.10 0.03 6.48
N LEU A 59 4.39 -0.69 5.60
CA LEU A 59 3.57 -1.86 5.95
C LEU A 59 4.42 -2.96 6.58
N GLN A 60 5.55 -3.29 5.95
CA GLN A 60 6.47 -4.31 6.41
C GLN A 60 7.06 -3.92 7.77
N ARG A 61 7.37 -2.64 7.98
CA ARG A 61 7.90 -2.16 9.26
C ARG A 61 6.87 -2.24 10.38
N ALA A 62 5.63 -1.82 10.13
CA ALA A 62 4.53 -1.96 11.10
C ALA A 62 4.27 -3.42 11.44
N TYR A 63 4.30 -4.31 10.43
CA TYR A 63 4.13 -5.75 10.63
C TYR A 63 5.27 -6.37 11.45
N ASN A 64 6.53 -6.02 11.18
CA ASN A 64 7.66 -6.52 11.97
C ASN A 64 7.63 -6.00 13.42
N ASP A 65 7.25 -4.75 13.64
CA ASP A 65 7.09 -4.18 14.98
C ASP A 65 5.98 -4.94 15.74
N TRP A 66 4.85 -5.22 15.09
CA TRP A 66 3.79 -6.06 15.66
C TRP A 66 4.26 -7.48 16.00
N LEU A 67 5.02 -8.14 15.10
CA LEU A 67 5.60 -9.46 15.36
C LEU A 67 6.55 -9.48 16.57
N GLN A 68 7.33 -8.41 16.75
CA GLN A 68 8.26 -8.27 17.87
C GLN A 68 7.53 -8.03 19.20
N ARG A 69 6.46 -7.24 19.19
CA ARG A 69 5.71 -6.85 20.39
C ARG A 69 4.64 -7.86 20.79
N GLY A 70 4.12 -8.64 19.84
CA GLY A 70 3.00 -9.55 20.07
C GLY A 70 1.72 -8.84 20.49
N GLU A 71 1.54 -7.58 20.07
CA GLU A 71 0.50 -6.67 20.56
C GLU A 71 -0.81 -6.73 19.75
N ASN A 72 -1.71 -5.79 20.02
CA ASN A 72 -3.10 -5.79 19.65
C ASN A 72 -3.34 -5.90 18.12
N CYS A 73 -4.02 -6.97 17.71
CA CYS A 73 -4.38 -7.27 16.33
C CYS A 73 -5.18 -6.15 15.66
N GLU A 74 -6.02 -5.45 16.44
CA GLU A 74 -6.84 -4.34 15.95
C GLU A 74 -6.00 -3.11 15.60
N GLU A 75 -4.93 -2.84 16.35
CA GLU A 75 -4.04 -1.71 16.10
C GLU A 75 -3.25 -1.92 14.80
N LEU A 76 -2.73 -3.13 14.58
CA LEU A 76 -2.08 -3.48 13.32
C LEU A 76 -3.06 -3.33 12.15
N LEU A 77 -4.29 -3.82 12.27
CA LEU A 77 -5.30 -3.67 11.22
C LEU A 77 -5.57 -2.19 10.89
N HIS A 78 -5.69 -1.33 11.91
CA HIS A 78 -5.83 0.11 11.72
C HIS A 78 -4.63 0.73 11.01
N GLN A 79 -3.40 0.36 11.40
CA GLN A 79 -2.18 0.83 10.75
C GLN A 79 -2.11 0.36 9.29
N LEU A 80 -2.44 -0.90 9.01
CA LEU A 80 -2.48 -1.44 7.65
C LEU A 80 -3.49 -0.66 6.79
N GLN A 81 -4.71 -0.44 7.29
CA GLN A 81 -5.72 0.33 6.55
C GLN A 81 -5.29 1.77 6.30
N TRP A 82 -4.65 2.40 7.28
CA TRP A 82 -4.17 3.77 7.15
C TRP A 82 -3.01 3.88 6.14
N ILE A 83 -2.05 2.95 6.17
CA ILE A 83 -0.96 2.90 5.19
C ILE A 83 -1.53 2.62 3.81
N LEU A 84 -2.44 1.66 3.67
CA LEU A 84 -3.02 1.25 2.38
C LEU A 84 -4.08 2.24 1.83
N ASP A 85 -4.38 3.30 2.58
CA ASP A 85 -5.26 4.35 2.11
C ASP A 85 -4.55 5.24 1.07
N PRO A 86 -5.13 5.42 -0.12
CA PRO A 86 -4.50 6.17 -1.21
C PRO A 86 -4.37 7.66 -0.90
N ALA A 87 -5.17 8.21 0.02
CA ALA A 87 -4.99 9.60 0.47
C ALA A 87 -3.77 9.75 1.38
N HIS A 88 -3.35 8.68 2.05
CA HIS A 88 -2.17 8.67 2.91
C HIS A 88 -0.89 8.23 2.18
N SER A 89 -0.96 7.14 1.41
CA SER A 89 0.18 6.57 0.70
C SER A 89 0.69 7.42 -0.48
N GLY A 90 -0.06 8.41 -0.93
CA GLY A 90 0.26 9.16 -2.15
C GLY A 90 0.16 8.33 -3.44
N VAL A 91 -0.16 7.04 -3.33
CA VAL A 91 -0.57 6.17 -4.43
C VAL A 91 -2.00 6.55 -4.82
N MET A 92 -2.14 7.66 -5.54
CA MET A 92 -3.42 7.99 -6.14
C MET A 92 -3.76 6.91 -7.18
N PRO A 93 -4.98 6.34 -7.20
CA PRO A 93 -5.47 5.76 -8.44
C PRO A 93 -5.38 6.86 -9.49
N ASP A 94 -4.88 6.55 -10.68
CA ASP A 94 -4.77 7.50 -11.79
C ASP A 94 -6.17 8.06 -12.10
N ALA A 95 -6.51 9.16 -11.43
CA ALA A 95 -7.76 9.91 -11.62
C ALA A 95 -7.45 11.38 -11.95
N ARG A 96 -6.19 11.72 -12.21
CA ARG A 96 -5.75 13.08 -12.57
C ARG A 96 -4.63 13.13 -13.59
N ARG A 97 -4.68 12.31 -14.65
CA ARG A 97 -3.98 12.62 -15.91
C ARG A 97 -4.86 13.24 -16.99
N SER A 98 -5.92 13.95 -16.57
CA SER A 98 -6.76 14.78 -17.44
C SER A 98 -7.11 16.11 -16.77
N ALA A 99 -6.13 16.84 -16.25
CA ALA A 99 -6.31 18.23 -15.84
C ALA A 99 -5.02 19.01 -16.11
N GLY A 100 -4.90 19.57 -17.32
CA GLY A 100 -3.81 20.49 -17.64
C GLY A 100 -3.41 20.54 -19.11
N ALA A 101 -4.31 20.96 -20.00
CA ALA A 101 -3.93 21.54 -21.29
C ALA A 101 -5.06 22.48 -21.80
N ALA A 102 -5.27 23.57 -21.09
CA ALA A 102 -5.82 24.80 -21.67
C ALA A 102 -5.08 25.95 -21.01
N ASP A 103 -3.82 26.05 -21.42
CA ASP A 103 -2.94 27.18 -21.20
C ASP A 103 -3.58 28.45 -21.78
N SER A 104 -3.49 29.51 -21.00
CA SER A 104 -3.90 30.85 -21.35
C SER A 104 -3.28 31.29 -22.67
N VAL A 105 -4.10 31.75 -23.63
CA VAL A 105 -3.59 32.61 -24.69
C VAL A 105 -4.49 33.83 -24.88
N GLY A 106 -3.93 34.98 -24.51
CA GLY A 106 -4.08 36.26 -25.21
C GLY A 106 -5.46 36.92 -25.28
N ARG A 107 -5.66 37.90 -24.40
CA ARG A 107 -6.26 39.19 -24.80
C ARG A 107 -5.58 39.70 -26.08
N PRO A 108 -6.34 40.35 -26.97
CA PRO A 108 -6.31 41.82 -26.97
C PRO A 108 -7.60 42.46 -26.45
#